data_AF-A0A9E3DII4-F1
#
_entry.id   AF-A0A9E3DII4-F1
#
_cell.length_a   1.000
_cell.length_b   1.000
_cell.length_c   1.000
_cell.angle_alpha   90.00
_cell.angle_beta   90.00
_cell.angle_gamma   90.00
#
_symmetry.space_group_name_H-M   'P 1'
#
loop_
_entity.id
_entity.type
_entity.pdbx_description
1 polymer ?
#
loop_
_entity_poly.entity_id
_entity_poly.type
_entity_poly.pdbx_seq_one_letter_code
_entity_poly.pdbx_strand_id
1 'polypeptide(L)' 'VAQEVAEEAKTAMQEEKQELGDSAGPTTIAAGQSFEQVRATLGEPKTMVDLGAKKIWVYPNMKVTFVDGLVTTVE' A
#
# COMPACT_ATOMS: atom_id res chain seq x y z
N VAL A 1 28.00 3.46 -43.55
CA VAL A 1 26.71 3.06 -42.93
C VAL A 1 26.98 2.95 -41.44
N ALA A 2 26.85 4.07 -40.74
CA ALA A 2 27.08 4.20 -39.31
C ALA A 2 25.77 4.70 -38.71
N GLN A 3 24.74 3.86 -38.77
CA GLN A 3 23.37 4.16 -38.32
C GLN A 3 22.48 2.92 -38.48
N GLU A 4 22.89 1.81 -37.87
CA GLU A 4 22.03 0.69 -37.49
C GLU A 4 22.45 0.33 -36.05
N VAL A 5 22.44 1.30 -35.12
CA VAL A 5 21.35 1.53 -34.14
C VAL A 5 20.90 0.18 -33.55
N ALA A 6 21.64 -0.33 -32.56
CA ALA A 6 21.32 -0.10 -31.15
C ALA A 6 19.92 -0.61 -30.71
N GLU A 7 19.43 -1.70 -31.32
CA GLU A 7 18.25 -2.44 -30.85
C GLU A 7 18.56 -3.56 -29.85
N GLU A 8 19.74 -3.58 -29.23
CA GLU A 8 20.05 -4.44 -28.08
C GLU A 8 19.86 -3.74 -26.71
N ALA A 9 19.25 -2.55 -26.69
CA ALA A 9 19.11 -1.74 -25.47
C ALA A 9 17.66 -1.28 -25.18
N LYS A 10 16.64 -2.04 -25.59
CA LYS A 10 15.25 -1.80 -25.16
C LYS A 10 14.64 -2.87 -24.26
N THR A 11 15.33 -3.99 -24.07
CA THR A 11 15.08 -4.96 -23.00
C THR A 11 16.09 -4.68 -21.87
N ALA A 12 15.93 -3.57 -21.16
CA ALA A 12 16.72 -3.28 -19.94
C ALA A 12 16.25 -2.02 -19.19
N MET A 13 15.48 -1.12 -19.83
CA MET A 13 15.12 0.17 -19.22
C MET A 13 13.62 0.37 -18.98
N GLN A 14 12.88 -0.74 -18.93
CA GLN A 14 11.59 -0.79 -18.24
C GLN A 14 11.66 -1.74 -17.04
N GLU A 15 12.84 -1.79 -16.43
CA GLU A 15 13.12 -2.43 -15.14
C GLU A 15 13.64 -1.35 -14.18
N GLU A 16 13.01 -0.18 -14.18
CA GLU A 16 13.17 0.84 -13.13
C GLU A 16 11.95 1.76 -13.10
N LYS A 17 10.77 1.16 -12.95
CA LYS A 17 9.58 1.89 -12.50
C LYS A 17 9.06 1.20 -11.25
N GLN A 18 9.66 1.62 -10.14
CA GLN A 18 9.10 1.59 -8.80
C GLN A 18 8.40 0.28 -8.43
N GLU A 19 9.21 -0.60 -7.88
CA GLU A 19 8.81 -1.50 -6.81
C GLU A 19 8.08 -0.71 -5.70
N LEU A 20 6.76 -0.74 -5.70
CA LEU A 20 5.91 -1.28 -4.62
C LEU A 20 4.44 -0.96 -4.94
N GLY A 21 3.61 -1.99 -5.09
CA GLY A 21 2.23 -1.88 -4.62
C GLY A 21 1.08 -2.17 -5.57
N ASP A 22 1.25 -2.88 -6.68
CA ASP A 22 0.10 -3.44 -7.42
C ASP A 22 -0.02 -4.94 -7.17
N SER A 23 -0.26 -5.31 -5.91
CA SER A 23 -0.91 -6.59 -5.63
C SER A 23 -2.41 -6.41 -5.83
N ALA A 24 -2.85 -6.51 -7.08
CA ALA A 24 -4.22 -6.88 -7.43
C ALA A 24 -4.48 -8.38 -7.10
N GLY A 25 -3.98 -8.82 -5.95
CA GLY A 25 -4.40 -10.02 -5.25
C GLY A 25 -5.51 -9.66 -4.27
N PRO A 26 -6.11 -10.64 -3.59
CA PRO A 26 -7.18 -10.39 -2.63
C PRO A 26 -6.72 -9.38 -1.55
N THR A 27 -7.33 -8.20 -1.58
CA THR A 27 -7.22 -7.11 -0.59
C THR A 27 -7.30 -7.67 0.83
N THR A 28 -6.15 -7.82 1.49
CA THR A 28 -6.07 -8.33 2.86
C THR A 28 -5.28 -7.33 3.70
N ILE A 29 -5.90 -6.82 4.77
CA ILE A 29 -5.20 -6.01 5.78
C ILE A 29 -4.51 -6.96 6.77
N ALA A 30 -3.24 -6.69 7.02
CA ALA A 30 -2.41 -7.42 7.97
C ALA A 30 -1.75 -6.45 8.95
N ALA A 31 -1.33 -6.98 10.10
CA ALA A 31 -0.52 -6.22 11.06
C ALA A 31 0.78 -5.72 10.41
N GLY A 32 1.23 -4.54 10.80
CA GLY A 32 2.43 -3.87 10.25
C GLY A 32 2.18 -2.98 9.03
N GLN A 33 0.96 -2.93 8.47
CA GLN A 33 0.64 -1.98 7.40
C GLN A 33 0.51 -0.54 7.92
N SER A 34 0.89 0.44 7.11
CA SER A 34 0.77 1.87 7.43
C SER A 34 -0.63 2.42 7.08
N PHE A 35 -1.00 3.57 7.65
CA PHE A 35 -2.27 4.26 7.34
C PHE A 35 -2.53 4.45 5.84
N GLU A 36 -1.51 4.80 5.07
CA GLU A 36 -1.63 5.01 3.63
C GLU A 36 -1.94 3.72 2.90
N GLN A 37 -1.29 2.62 3.26
CA GLN A 37 -1.54 1.33 2.65
C GLN A 37 -2.92 0.80 2.99
N VAL A 38 -3.38 1.00 4.23
CA VAL A 38 -4.76 0.65 4.61
C VAL A 38 -5.77 1.53 3.86
N ARG A 39 -5.53 2.84 3.70
CA ARG A 39 -6.41 3.70 2.87
C ARG A 39 -6.38 3.36 1.39
N ALA A 40 -5.22 3.00 0.84
CA ALA A 40 -5.12 2.56 -0.54
C ALA A 40 -5.88 1.23 -0.77
N THR A 41 -5.90 0.37 0.25
CA THR A 41 -6.49 -0.97 0.19
C THR A 41 -8.00 -0.96 0.49
N LEU A 42 -8.45 -0.25 1.54
CA LEU A 42 -9.84 -0.21 2.00
C LEU A 42 -10.58 1.10 1.69
N GLY A 43 -9.87 2.14 1.26
CA GLY A 43 -10.39 3.49 1.21
C GLY A 43 -10.40 4.19 2.57
N GLU A 44 -11.14 5.29 2.63
CA GLU A 44 -11.28 6.06 3.86
C GLU A 44 -12.19 5.34 4.88
N PRO A 45 -11.81 5.33 6.16
CA PRO A 45 -12.65 4.76 7.20
C PRO A 45 -13.90 5.62 7.44
N LYS A 46 -14.97 4.97 7.91
CA LYS A 46 -16.20 5.66 8.31
C LYS A 46 -16.01 6.49 9.58
N THR A 47 -15.13 6.04 10.47
CA THR A 47 -14.81 6.78 11.70
C THR A 47 -13.34 6.64 12.01
N MET A 48 -12.69 7.77 12.29
CA MET A 48 -11.32 7.82 12.79
C MET A 48 -11.35 8.30 14.24
N VAL A 49 -10.86 7.46 15.14
CA VAL A 49 -10.66 7.79 16.54
C VAL A 49 -9.16 7.95 16.76
N ASP A 50 -8.74 9.15 17.15
CA ASP A 50 -7.36 9.44 17.49
C ASP A 50 -7.17 9.40 19.02
N LEU A 51 -6.29 8.52 19.48
CA LEU A 51 -5.90 8.39 20.89
C LEU A 51 -4.39 8.67 21.06
N GLY A 52 -3.80 9.48 20.17
CA GLY A 52 -2.36 9.77 20.13
C GLY A 52 -1.56 8.64 19.46
N ALA A 53 -0.80 7.89 20.26
CA ALA A 53 0.03 6.78 19.78
C ALA A 53 -0.80 5.61 19.25
N LYS A 54 -2.07 5.50 19.69
CA LYS A 54 -3.05 4.55 19.17
C LYS A 54 -4.09 5.29 18.33
N LYS A 55 -4.44 4.76 17.17
CA LYS A 55 -5.53 5.25 16.31
C LYS A 55 -6.44 4.09 15.96
N ILE A 56 -7.74 4.31 15.95
CA ILE A 56 -8.72 3.26 15.65
C ILE A 56 -9.58 3.74 14.49
N TRP A 57 -9.60 2.96 13.43
CA TRP A 57 -10.37 3.23 12.25
C TRP A 57 -11.49 2.21 12.13
N VAL A 58 -12.72 2.71 12.03
CA VAL A 58 -13.91 1.88 11.88
C VAL A 58 -14.31 1.89 10.41
N TYR A 59 -14.34 0.72 9.81
CA TYR A 59 -14.83 0.45 8.47
C TYR A 59 -16.22 -0.21 8.54
N PRO A 60 -16.96 -0.30 7.43
CA PRO A 60 -18.32 -0.86 7.42
C PRO A 60 -18.39 -2.31 7.92
N ASN A 61 -17.33 -3.08 7.70
CA ASN A 61 -17.26 -4.52 7.93
C ASN A 61 -16.16 -4.93 8.91
N MET A 62 -15.31 -4.00 9.39
CA MET A 62 -14.19 -4.30 10.29
C MET A 62 -13.73 -3.06 11.05
N LYS A 63 -12.91 -3.25 12.07
CA LYS A 63 -12.20 -2.20 12.80
C LYS A 63 -10.70 -2.47 12.75
N VAL A 64 -9.94 -1.45 12.40
CA VAL A 64 -8.48 -1.50 12.33
C VAL A 64 -7.91 -0.64 13.45
N THR A 65 -7.12 -1.23 14.33
CA THR A 65 -6.36 -0.51 15.36
C THR A 65 -4.93 -0.35 14.89
N PHE A 66 -4.43 0.85 15.01
CA PHE A 66 -3.05 1.23 14.73
C PHE A 66 -2.36 1.63 16.03
N VAL A 67 -1.10 1.24 16.17
CA VAL A 67 -0.21 1.72 17.23
C VAL A 67 1.10 2.13 16.58
N ASP A 68 1.62 3.31 16.93
CA ASP A 68 2.82 3.90 16.33
C ASP A 68 2.73 4.07 14.80
N GLY A 69 1.51 4.16 14.29
CA GLY A 69 1.23 4.32 12.87
C GLY A 69 1.10 3.04 12.05
N LEU A 70 1.23 1.88 12.69
CA LEU A 70 1.14 0.58 12.05
C LEU A 70 -0.08 -0.20 12.55
N VAL A 71 -0.71 -0.98 11.67
CA VAL A 71 -1.81 -1.88 12.05
C VAL A 71 -1.32 -2.87 13.11
N THR A 72 -2.02 -2.95 14.23
CA THR A 72 -1.77 -3.96 15.26
C THR A 72 -2.90 -4.96 15.39
N THR A 73 -4.13 -4.57 15.05
CA THR A 73 -5.32 -5.39 15.26
C THR A 73 -6.35 -5.11 14.19
N VAL A 74 -6.96 -6.17 13.66
CA VAL A 74 -8.10 -6.11 12.75
C VAL A 74 -9.17 -7.05 13.31
N GLU A 75 -10.38 -6.53 13.55
CA GLU A 75 -11.52 -7.27 14.11
C GLU A 75 -12.83 -6.97 13.35
#